data_AF-A0A3R9TNF4-F1
#
_entry.id   AF-A0A3R9TNF4-F1
#
_cell.length_a   1.000
_cell.length_b   1.000
_cell.length_c   1.000
_cell.angle_alpha   90.00
_cell.angle_beta   90.00
_cell.angle_gamma   90.00
#
_symmetry.space_group_name_H-M   'P 1'
#
loop_
_entity.id
_entity.type
_entity.pdbx_description
1 polymer ?
#
loop_
_entity_poly.entity_id
_entity_poly.type
_entity_poly.pdbx_seq_one_letter_code
_entity_poly.pdbx_strand_id
1 'polypeptide(L)' 'EEDEWVLKGKGQGVDTYCLGRNNRINVVSPTMIGVFDYQGGKLNITDYNSDAISYSYNKWGDDMCEQSEE' A
#
# COMPACT_ATOMS: atom_id res chain seq x y z
N GLU A 1 -21.40 4.06 8.63
CA GLU A 1 -20.85 3.78 7.30
C GLU A 1 -19.47 4.39 7.24
N GLU A 2 -18.45 3.58 7.53
CA GLU A 2 -17.04 3.85 7.20
C GLU A 2 -16.45 2.54 6.67
N ASP A 3 -17.12 1.95 5.67
CA ASP A 3 -16.69 0.70 5.01
C ASP A 3 -16.07 0.99 3.63
N GLU A 4 -15.46 2.16 3.46
CA GLU A 4 -14.82 2.56 2.21
C GLU A 4 -13.30 2.45 2.28
N TRP A 5 -12.70 2.11 1.14
CA TRP A 5 -11.26 2.17 0.97
C TRP A 5 -10.80 3.62 0.84
N VAL A 6 -10.00 4.08 1.80
CA VAL A 6 -9.45 5.44 1.83
C VAL A 6 -8.02 5.42 1.33
N LEU A 7 -7.69 6.30 0.38
CA LEU A 7 -6.30 6.51 -0.05
C LEU A 7 -5.49 7.08 1.13
N LYS A 8 -4.48 6.35 1.57
CA LYS A 8 -3.59 6.74 2.68
C LYS A 8 -2.35 7.46 2.21
N GLY A 9 -1.83 7.09 1.04
CA GLY A 9 -0.64 7.74 0.51
C GLY A 9 -0.25 7.22 -0.86
N LYS A 10 0.63 8.00 -1.49
CA LYS A 10 1.22 7.69 -2.79
C LYS A 10 2.73 7.58 -2.65
N GLY A 11 3.26 6.46 -3.09
CA GLY A 11 4.68 6.24 -3.26
C GLY A 11 5.10 6.33 -4.73
N GLN A 12 6.32 5.90 -5.02
CA GLN A 12 6.79 5.81 -6.40
C GLN A 12 6.25 4.53 -7.04
N GLY A 13 5.19 4.69 -7.85
CA GLY A 13 4.52 3.58 -8.54
C GLY A 13 3.60 2.75 -7.66
N VAL A 14 3.14 3.30 -6.52
CA VAL A 14 2.25 2.62 -5.58
C VAL A 14 1.25 3.59 -4.99
N ASP A 15 -0.04 3.28 -5.10
CA ASP A 15 -1.08 3.92 -4.32
C ASP A 15 -1.53 2.96 -3.21
N THR A 16 -1.49 3.43 -1.95
CA THR A 16 -1.86 2.63 -0.78
C THR A 16 -3.22 3.06 -0.26
N TYR A 17 -4.14 2.10 -0.12
CA TYR A 17 -5.49 2.28 0.41
C TYR A 17 -5.67 1.46 1.68
N CYS A 18 -6.53 1.93 2.57
CA CYS A 18 -6.90 1.24 3.79
C CYS A 18 -8.39 1.18 4.01
N LEU A 19 -8.84 0.08 4.59
CA LEU A 19 -10.22 -0.14 5.03
C LEU A 19 -10.19 -0.50 6.52
N GLY A 20 -10.60 0.46 7.35
CA GLY A 20 -10.38 0.41 8.79
C GLY A 20 -8.90 0.28 9.15
N ARG A 21 -8.61 -0.32 10.30
CA ARG A 21 -7.24 -0.50 10.82
C ARG A 21 -6.51 -1.72 10.29
N ASN A 22 -7.27 -2.72 9.83
CA ASN A 22 -6.75 -4.07 9.64
C ASN A 22 -6.49 -4.41 8.18
N ASN A 23 -7.02 -3.66 7.22
CA ASN A 23 -6.95 -4.00 5.80
C ASN A 23 -6.16 -2.95 5.04
N ARG A 24 -5.24 -3.40 4.20
CA ARG A 24 -4.43 -2.54 3.32
C ARG A 24 -4.38 -3.14 1.91
N ILE A 25 -4.55 -2.29 0.91
CA ILE A 25 -4.30 -2.61 -0.50
C ILE A 25 -3.23 -1.67 -1.02
N ASN A 26 -2.26 -2.22 -1.74
CA ASN A 26 -1.34 -1.47 -2.59
C ASN A 26 -1.71 -1.75 -4.04
N VAL A 27 -2.10 -0.69 -4.76
CA VAL A 27 -2.19 -0.70 -6.22
C VAL A 27 -0.82 -0.30 -6.75
N VAL A 28 -0.14 -1.24 -7.38
CA VAL A 28 1.23 -1.07 -7.86
C VAL A 28 1.19 -0.88 -9.37
N SER A 29 1.61 0.30 -9.81
CA SER A 29 1.76 0.65 -11.21
C SER A 29 3.22 1.04 -11.47
N PRO A 30 4.07 0.07 -11.80
CA PRO A 30 5.51 0.27 -11.90
C PRO A 30 5.85 1.10 -13.15
N THR A 31 6.17 2.39 -12.97
CA THR A 31 6.51 3.30 -14.08
C THR A 31 8.01 3.43 -14.36
N MET A 32 8.85 3.03 -13.40
CA MET A 32 10.31 3.10 -13.50
C MET A 32 10.97 2.11 -12.53
N ILE A 33 12.26 1.81 -12.76
CA ILE A 33 13.05 0.95 -11.87
C ILE A 33 13.06 1.53 -10.45
N GLY A 34 12.71 0.67 -9.48
CA GLY A 34 12.53 1.08 -8.09
C GLY A 34 11.09 1.49 -7.83
N VAL A 35 10.37 0.64 -7.10
CA VAL A 35 8.98 0.85 -6.69
C VAL A 35 8.99 1.00 -5.17
N PHE A 36 8.38 2.07 -4.68
CA PHE A 36 8.38 2.40 -3.26
C PHE A 36 6.97 2.75 -2.83
N ASP A 37 6.53 2.25 -1.69
CA ASP A 37 5.27 2.70 -1.09
C ASP A 37 5.40 4.11 -0.49
N TYR A 38 4.30 4.65 0.00
CA TYR A 38 4.24 6.01 0.57
C TYR A 38 5.07 6.18 1.86
N GLN A 39 5.48 5.07 2.49
CA GLN A 39 6.34 5.05 3.68
C GLN A 39 7.82 4.86 3.31
N GLY A 40 8.14 4.80 2.00
CA GLY A 40 9.50 4.55 1.52
C GLY A 40 9.91 3.07 1.53
N GLY A 41 8.98 2.17 1.84
CA GLY A 41 9.18 0.73 1.76
C GLY A 41 9.38 0.28 0.31
N LYS A 42 10.52 -0.34 0.03
CA LYS A 42 10.83 -0.84 -1.33
C LYS A 42 10.03 -2.11 -1.62
N LEU A 43 9.28 -2.11 -2.72
CA LEU A 43 8.65 -3.30 -3.27
C LEU A 43 9.55 -3.95 -4.31
N ASN A 44 9.81 -5.25 -4.15
CA ASN A 44 10.59 -6.04 -5.11
C ASN A 44 9.70 -6.46 -6.28
N ILE A 45 9.58 -5.59 -7.27
CA ILE A 45 8.88 -5.86 -8.53
C ILE A 45 9.89 -6.31 -9.60
N THR A 46 9.56 -7.41 -10.28
CA THR A 46 10.37 -7.99 -11.37
C THR A 46 9.76 -7.79 -12.75
N ASP A 47 8.45 -7.56 -12.84
CA ASP A 47 7.74 -7.24 -14.08
C ASP A 47 7.23 -5.80 -14.05
N TYR A 48 7.73 -4.97 -14.96
CA TYR A 48 7.39 -3.55 -15.09
C TYR A 48 6.37 -3.29 -16.20
N ASN A 49 5.85 -4.34 -16.85
CA ASN A 49 4.85 -4.21 -17.92
C ASN A 49 3.41 -4.51 -17.45
N SER A 50 3.24 -4.80 -16.17
CA SER A 50 1.96 -5.21 -15.59
C SER A 50 1.70 -4.41 -14.31
N ASP A 51 0.47 -3.91 -14.17
CA ASP A 51 -0.03 -3.45 -12.88
C ASP A 51 -0.27 -4.65 -11.96
N ALA A 52 -0.10 -4.45 -10.66
CA ALA A 52 -0.31 -5.47 -9.65
C ALA A 52 -1.10 -4.94 -8.45
N ILE A 53 -1.83 -5.84 -7.79
CA ILE A 53 -2.51 -5.54 -6.54
C ILE A 53 -1.92 -6.42 -5.46
N SER A 54 -1.47 -5.80 -4.36
CA SER A 54 -1.07 -6.50 -3.14
C SER A 54 -2.06 -6.19 -2.03
N TYR A 55 -2.60 -7.24 -1.41
CA TYR A 55 -3.54 -7.13 -0.30
C TYR A 55 -2.90 -7.65 0.98
N SER A 56 -3.20 -7.01 2.11
CA SER A 56 -2.75 -7.44 3.44
C SER A 56 -3.87 -7.25 4.45
N TYR A 57 -3.99 -8.22 5.36
CA TYR A 57 -4.93 -8.19 6.47
C TYR A 57 -4.21 -8.54 7.78
N ASN A 58 -4.31 -7.67 8.79
CA ASN A 58 -3.81 -7.95 10.14
C ASN A 58 -4.98 -8.40 11.04
N LYS A 59 -4.92 -9.65 11.51
CA LYS A 59 -5.94 -10.22 12.40
C LYS A 59 -5.75 -9.85 13.88
N TRP A 60 -4.60 -9.31 14.25
CA TRP A 60 -4.20 -9.02 15.63
C TRP A 60 -4.53 -7.58 16.06
N GLY A 61 -5.05 -6.77 15.13
CA GLY A 61 -5.56 -5.44 15.43
C GLY A 61 -4.51 -4.34 15.51
N ASP A 62 -3.26 -4.61 15.12
CA ASP A 62 -2.31 -3.52 14.89
C ASP A 62 -2.79 -2.68 13.70
N ASP A 63 -2.73 -1.36 13.87
CA ASP A 63 -3.11 -0.43 12.82
C ASP A 63 -2.06 -0.49 11.70
N MET A 64 -2.45 -1.11 10.58
CA MET A 64 -1.58 -1.19 9.40
C MET A 64 -1.52 0.11 8.60
N CYS A 65 -2.26 1.12 9.03
CA CYS A 65 -2.62 2.31 8.29
C CYS A 65 -2.31 3.61 9.05
N GLU A 66 -1.91 3.54 10.31
CA GLU A 66 -1.24 4.63 11.01
C GLU A 66 0.26 4.63 10.64
N GLN A 67 0.80 5.83 10.39
CA GLN A 67 2.24 5.99 10.30
C GLN A 67 2.79 5.85 11.72
N SER A 68 3.84 5.06 11.92
CA SER A 68 4.65 5.17 13.12
C SER A 68 5.31 6.55 13.09
N GLU A 69 4.81 7.49 13.90
CA GLU A 69 5.56 8.70 14.23
C GLU A 69 6.84 8.26 14.94
N GLU A 70 8.00 8.50 14.30
CA GLU A 70 9.31 8.46 14.94
C GLU A 70 9.70 9.87 15.39
#